data_AF-A0A699T112-F1
#
_entry.id   AF-A0A699T112-F1
#
_cell.length_a   1.000
_cell.length_b   1.000
_cell.length_c   1.000
_cell.angle_alpha   90.00
_cell.angle_beta   90.00
_cell.angle_gamma   90.00
#
_symmetry.space_group_name_H-M   'P 1'
#
loop_
_entity.id
_entity.type
_entity.pdbx_description
1 polymer ?
#
loop_
_entity_poly.entity_id
_entity_poly.type
_entity_poly.pdbx_seq_one_letter_code
_entity_poly.pdbx_strand_id
1 'polypeptide(L)'
;MDLMNRVCKPYLDKLYQDMKKLYWWPNMKAGITTYVSKCLTCVKILKLLKKEELYAKFSKCEFWIPKVQFLDHVIDNQGIHVDPAKIESVKDWESPKSPTEIR
;
A
#
# COMPACT_ATOMS: atom_id res chain seq x y z
N MET A 1 3.46 -12.85 25.88
CA MET A 1 2.65 -12.14 24.87
C MET A 1 1.65 -11.14 25.47
N ASP A 2 1.16 -11.34 26.70
CA ASP A 2 0.12 -10.49 27.31
C ASP A 2 0.51 -9.05 27.62
N LEU A 3 1.78 -8.79 27.96
CA LEU A 3 2.21 -7.44 28.37
C LEU A 3 2.08 -6.42 27.24
N MET A 4 2.48 -6.80 26.02
CA MET A 4 2.40 -5.95 24.83
C MET A 4 0.95 -5.69 24.43
N ASN A 5 0.07 -6.69 24.56
CA ASN A 5 -1.36 -6.51 24.40
C ASN A 5 -1.97 -5.64 25.51
N ARG A 6 -1.48 -5.67 26.76
CA ARG A 6 -2.04 -4.83 27.83
C ARG A 6 -1.61 -3.37 27.74
N VAL A 7 -0.35 -3.13 27.36
CA VAL A 7 0.24 -1.78 27.26
C VAL A 7 -0.13 -1.10 25.95
N CYS A 8 -0.07 -1.80 24.82
CA CYS A 8 -0.28 -1.19 23.51
C CYS A 8 -1.75 -1.13 23.07
N LYS A 9 -2.65 -1.90 23.69
CA LYS A 9 -4.05 -2.00 23.26
C LYS A 9 -4.80 -0.66 23.23
N PRO A 10 -4.68 0.26 24.20
CA PRO A 10 -5.33 1.56 24.10
C PRO A 10 -4.88 2.35 22.86
N TYR A 11 -3.59 2.26 22.52
CA TYR A 11 -3.02 2.92 21.33
C TYR A 11 -3.46 2.24 20.03
N LEU A 12 -3.52 0.91 20.00
CA LEU A 12 -4.00 0.15 18.85
C LEU A 12 -5.49 0.37 18.61
N ASP A 13 -6.29 0.42 19.67
CA ASP A 13 -7.73 0.69 19.60
C ASP A 13 -7.96 2.12 19.09
N LYS A 14 -7.22 3.11 19.61
CA LYS A 14 -7.28 4.49 19.12
C LYS A 14 -6.87 4.61 17.66
N LEU A 15 -5.76 3.99 17.27
CA LEU A 15 -5.29 3.91 15.89
C LEU A 15 -6.36 3.27 14.98
N TYR A 16 -6.99 2.19 15.42
CA TYR A 16 -8.06 1.53 14.69
C TYR A 16 -9.28 2.44 14.52
N GLN A 17 -9.71 3.15 15.57
CA GLN A 17 -10.83 4.09 15.47
C GLN A 17 -10.53 5.26 14.54
N ASP A 18 -9.31 5.79 14.57
CA ASP A 18 -8.92 6.90 13.70
C ASP A 18 -8.74 6.45 12.25
N MET A 19 -8.15 5.28 12.01
CA MET A 19 -8.13 4.66 10.69
C MET A 19 -9.53 4.35 10.19
N LYS A 20 -10.44 3.88 11.05
CA LYS A 20 -11.83 3.64 10.65
C LYS A 20 -12.45 4.94 10.13
N LYS A 21 -12.19 6.11 10.71
CA LYS A 21 -12.73 7.37 10.16
C LYS A 21 -12.25 7.68 8.73
N LEU A 22 -11.00 7.36 8.42
CA LEU A 22 -10.39 7.64 7.11
C LEU A 22 -10.76 6.57 6.06
N TYR A 23 -10.83 5.31 6.49
CA TYR A 23 -10.97 4.15 5.62
C TYR A 23 -12.32 3.46 5.75
N TRP A 24 -13.33 4.05 6.39
CA TRP A 24 -14.65 3.40 6.56
C TRP A 24 -15.78 4.31 6.10
N TRP A 25 -16.48 3.88 5.05
CA TRP A 25 -17.79 4.41 4.66
C TRP A 25 -18.86 3.33 4.74
N PRO A 26 -20.16 3.69 4.87
CA PRO A 26 -21.26 2.73 4.86
C PRO A 26 -21.19 1.81 3.64
N ASN A 27 -21.35 0.50 3.84
CA ASN A 27 -21.28 -0.52 2.80
C ASN A 27 -19.94 -0.68 2.06
N MET A 28 -18.85 -0.08 2.56
CA MET A 28 -17.53 -0.19 1.92
C MET A 28 -17.11 -1.64 1.64
N LYS A 29 -17.15 -2.51 2.65
CA LYS A 29 -16.76 -3.93 2.50
C LYS A 29 -17.56 -4.62 1.39
N ALA A 30 -18.86 -4.35 1.31
CA ALA A 30 -19.73 -4.92 0.29
C ALA A 30 -19.41 -4.37 -1.10
N GLY A 31 -19.19 -3.06 -1.22
CA GLY A 31 -18.78 -2.41 -2.47
C GLY A 31 -17.46 -2.96 -2.99
N ILE A 32 -16.44 -3.06 -2.14
CA ILE A 32 -15.14 -3.60 -2.51
C ILE A 32 -15.24 -5.08 -2.89
N THR A 33 -15.95 -5.88 -2.10
CA THR A 33 -16.17 -7.30 -2.42
C THR A 33 -16.84 -7.47 -3.78
N THR A 34 -17.85 -6.64 -4.08
CA THR A 34 -18.57 -6.66 -5.36
C THR A 34 -17.67 -6.26 -6.54
N TYR A 35 -16.80 -5.28 -6.35
CA TYR A 35 -15.86 -4.88 -7.38
C TYR A 35 -14.78 -5.95 -7.61
N VAL A 36 -14.17 -6.43 -6.52
CA VAL A 36 -13.12 -7.46 -6.56
C VAL A 36 -13.65 -8.75 -7.16
N SER A 37 -14.89 -9.15 -6.89
CA SER A 37 -15.50 -10.35 -7.48
C SER A 37 -15.74 -10.24 -8.99
N LYS A 38 -15.94 -9.01 -9.51
CA LYS A 38 -16.08 -8.73 -10.94
C LYS A 38 -14.72 -8.54 -11.66
N CYS A 39 -13.67 -8.20 -10.92
CA CYS A 39 -12.31 -8.02 -11.45
C CYS A 39 -11.62 -9.38 -11.63
N LEU A 40 -11.54 -9.89 -12.87
CA LEU A 40 -10.93 -11.19 -13.17
C LEU A 40 -9.48 -11.31 -12.65
N THR A 41 -8.68 -10.27 -12.85
CA THR A 41 -7.27 -10.23 -12.39
C THR A 41 -7.18 -10.28 -10.87
N CYS A 42 -8.02 -9.51 -10.17
CA CYS A 42 -8.07 -9.48 -8.72
C CYS A 42 -8.42 -10.87 -8.16
N VAL A 43 -9.43 -11.54 -8.73
CA VAL A 43 -9.81 -12.90 -8.35
C VAL A 43 -8.67 -13.89 -8.56
N LYS A 44 -7.95 -13.80 -9.69
CA LYS A 44 -6.79 -14.67 -9.96
C LYS A 44 -5.68 -14.49 -8.93
N ILE A 45 -5.31 -13.24 -8.62
CA ILE A 45 -4.27 -12.93 -7.62
C ILE A 45 -4.69 -13.42 -6.24
N LEU A 46 -5.94 -13.17 -5.81
CA LEU A 46 -6.40 -13.63 -4.49
C LEU A 46 -6.44 -15.17 -4.38
N LYS A 47 -6.78 -15.87 -5.46
CA LYS A 47 -6.68 -17.34 -5.52
C LYS A 47 -5.24 -17.82 -5.40
N LEU A 48 -4.30 -17.15 -6.09
CA LEU A 48 -2.88 -17.47 -6.00
C LEU A 48 -2.34 -17.24 -4.58
N LEU A 49 -2.62 -16.08 -3.99
CA LEU A 49 -2.22 -15.78 -2.60
C LEU A 49 -2.75 -16.84 -1.64
N LYS A 50 -4.03 -17.21 -1.76
CA LYS A 50 -4.62 -18.27 -0.93
C LYS A 50 -3.94 -19.62 -1.12
N LYS A 51 -3.55 -19.98 -2.35
CA LYS A 51 -2.82 -21.23 -2.64
C LYS A 51 -1.46 -21.27 -1.93
N GLU A 52 -0.78 -20.13 -1.88
CA GLU A 52 0.52 -19.97 -1.23
C GLU A 52 0.40 -19.61 0.28
N GLU A 53 -0.79 -19.75 0.87
CA GLU A 53 -1.08 -19.40 2.27
C GLU A 53 -0.76 -17.93 2.64
N LEU A 54 -0.80 -17.03 1.65
CA LEU A 54 -0.63 -15.60 1.80
C LEU A 54 -1.99 -14.88 1.82
N TYR A 55 -2.07 -13.76 2.55
CA TYR A 55 -3.29 -12.97 2.67
C TYR A 55 -3.01 -11.48 2.54
N ALA A 56 -3.79 -10.81 1.69
CA ALA A 56 -3.75 -9.36 1.57
C ALA A 56 -4.37 -8.72 2.82
N LYS A 57 -3.61 -7.84 3.50
CA LYS A 57 -4.15 -7.06 4.62
C LYS A 57 -5.01 -5.94 4.08
N PHE A 58 -6.32 -6.06 4.24
CA PHE A 58 -7.29 -5.07 3.76
C PHE A 58 -6.96 -3.63 4.18
N SER A 59 -6.43 -3.42 5.39
CA SER A 59 -6.04 -2.09 5.89
C SER A 59 -4.83 -1.46 5.18
N LYS A 60 -4.17 -2.18 4.28
CA LYS A 60 -3.05 -1.70 3.43
C LYS A 60 -3.43 -1.71 1.95
N CYS A 61 -4.65 -2.12 1.61
CA CYS A 61 -5.12 -2.12 0.23
C CYS A 61 -5.73 -0.77 -0.08
N GLU A 62 -5.31 -0.17 -1.18
CA GLU A 62 -5.81 1.10 -1.66
C GLU A 62 -6.70 0.88 -2.88
N PHE A 63 -7.75 1.70 -2.96
CA PHE A 63 -8.97 1.33 -3.65
C PHE A 63 -9.66 2.65 -4.06
N TRP A 64 -10.08 2.76 -5.33
CA TRP A 64 -10.68 3.99 -5.90
C TRP A 64 -9.81 5.25 -5.74
N ILE A 65 -8.48 5.10 -5.80
CA ILE A 65 -7.55 6.23 -5.83
C ILE A 65 -7.11 6.53 -7.27
N PRO A 66 -7.03 7.81 -7.69
CA PRO A 66 -6.68 8.20 -9.05
C PRO A 66 -5.18 8.07 -9.35
N LYS A 67 -4.37 7.97 -8.30
CA LYS A 67 -2.91 7.88 -8.34
C LYS A 67 -2.44 6.95 -7.24
N VAL A 68 -1.59 5.98 -7.57
CA VAL A 68 -0.99 5.00 -6.65
C VAL A 68 0.53 5.17 -6.68
N GLN A 69 1.17 5.19 -5.52
CA GLN A 69 2.64 5.11 -5.43
C GLN A 69 3.04 3.67 -5.13
N PHE A 70 3.89 3.08 -5.96
CA PHE A 70 4.29 1.68 -5.85
C PHE A 70 5.74 1.49 -6.30
N LEU A 71 6.60 1.00 -5.40
CA LEU A 71 8.03 0.72 -5.66
C LEU A 71 8.76 1.87 -6.37
N ASP A 72 8.69 3.09 -5.82
CA ASP A 72 9.24 4.32 -6.41
C ASP A 72 8.67 4.71 -7.79
N HIS A 73 7.51 4.16 -8.14
CA HIS A 73 6.76 4.58 -9.31
C HIS A 73 5.44 5.20 -8.89
N VAL A 74 4.95 6.08 -9.73
CA VAL A 74 3.61 6.65 -9.69
C VAL A 74 2.81 6.04 -10.84
N ILE A 75 1.64 5.51 -10.52
CA ILE A 75 0.69 4.95 -11.48
C ILE A 75 -0.57 5.79 -11.44
N ASP A 76 -0.96 6.36 -12.57
CA ASP A 76 -2.18 7.17 -12.71
C ASP A 76 -2.86 6.92 -14.07
N ASN A 77 -3.74 7.82 -14.49
CA ASN A 77 -4.45 7.70 -15.77
C ASN A 77 -3.60 8.02 -17.00
N GLN A 78 -2.42 8.60 -16.84
CA GLN A 78 -1.46 8.90 -17.92
C GLN A 78 -0.49 7.75 -18.15
N GLY A 79 -0.27 6.91 -17.12
CA GLY A 79 0.51 5.69 -17.22
C GLY A 79 1.34 5.43 -15.97
N ILE A 80 2.53 4.89 -16.18
CA ILE A 80 3.51 4.57 -15.14
C ILE A 80 4.69 5.53 -15.31
N HIS A 81 5.03 6.25 -14.25
CA HIS A 81 6.09 7.25 -14.23
C HIS A 81 6.99 7.02 -13.00
N VAL A 82 8.27 7.39 -13.07
CA VAL A 82 9.16 7.36 -11.90
C VAL A 82 8.70 8.41 -10.90
N ASP A 83 8.74 8.09 -9.62
CA ASP A 83 8.43 9.03 -8.55
C ASP A 83 9.30 10.30 -8.68
N PRO A 84 8.68 11.50 -8.80
CA PRO A 84 9.41 12.76 -8.89
C PRO A 84 10.43 12.95 -7.77
N ALA A 85 10.16 12.49 -6.55
CA ALA A 85 11.11 12.61 -5.43
C ALA A 85 12.40 11.80 -5.68
N LYS A 86 12.30 10.67 -6.37
CA LYS A 86 13.46 9.87 -6.79
C LYS A 86 14.20 10.52 -7.96
N ILE A 87 13.48 11.19 -8.86
CA ILE A 87 14.12 11.95 -9.94
C ILE A 87 14.92 13.12 -9.33
N GLU A 88 14.35 13.84 -8.37
CA GLU A 88 15.03 14.93 -7.66
C GLU A 88 16.26 14.43 -6.92
N SER A 89 16.17 13.33 -6.17
CA SER A 89 17.33 12.80 -5.44
C SER A 89 18.50 12.37 -6.35
N VAL A 90 18.21 11.94 -7.58
CA VAL A 90 19.24 11.64 -8.59
C VAL A 90 19.77 12.91 -9.27
N LYS A 91 18.93 13.93 -9.48
CA LYS A 91 19.35 15.22 -10.04
C LYS A 91 20.29 15.99 -9.11
N ASP A 92 20.00 15.94 -7.81
CA ASP A 92 20.76 16.61 -6.77
C ASP A 92 21.95 15.76 -6.27
N TRP A 93 22.22 14.65 -6.95
CA TRP A 93 23.29 13.73 -6.57
C TRP A 93 24.67 14.37 -6.79
N GLU A 94 25.48 14.46 -5.73
CA GLU A 94 26.84 14.98 -5.83
C GLU A 94 27.72 14.08 -6.70
N SER A 95 28.56 14.70 -7.54
CA SER A 95 29.50 13.94 -8.37
C SER A 95 30.40 13.06 -7.49
N PRO A 96 30.40 11.73 -7.69
CA PRO A 96 31.21 10.82 -6.90
C PRO A 96 32.70 11.13 -7.07
N LYS A 97 33.42 11.10 -5.95
CA LYS A 97 34.85 11.40 -5.81
C LYS A 97 35.71 10.14 -5.74
N SER A 98 35.12 8.96 -5.61
CA SER A 98 35.85 7.70 -5.56
C SER A 98 35.14 6.55 -6.29
N PRO A 99 35.90 5.54 -6.79
CA PRO A 99 35.31 4.35 -7.42
C PRO A 99 34.38 3.55 -6.49
N THR A 100 34.54 3.65 -5.17
CA THR A 100 33.68 2.96 -4.19
C THR A 100 32.27 3.53 -4.13
N GLU A 101 32.09 4.80 -4.50
CA GLU A 101 30.78 5.48 -4.56
C GLU A 101 29.99 5.12 -5.83
N ILE A 102 30.62 4.44 -6.80
CA ILE A 102 30.03 4.00 -8.07
C ILE A 102 30.07 2.47 -8.11
N ARG A 103 29.31 1.81 -7.24
CA ARG A 103 29.32 0.34 -7.09
C ARG A 103 27.99 -0.30 -7.44
#